data_AF-A0A5R2N259-F1
#
_entry.id   AF-A0A5R2N259-F1
#
_cell.length_a   1.000
_cell.length_b   1.000
_cell.length_c   1.000
_cell.angle_alpha   90.00
_cell.angle_beta   90.00
_cell.angle_gamma   90.00
#
_symmetry.space_group_name_H-M   'P 1'
#
loop_
_entity.id
_entity.type
_entity.pdbx_description
1 polymer ?
#
loop_
_entity_poly.entity_id
_entity_poly.type
_entity_poly.pdbx_seq_one_letter_code
_entity_poly.pdbx_strand_id
1 'polypeptide(L)' 'MTGKAILVTGGAGFIGSHTCKLLAAAGYLPVAFDNLSR' A
#
# COMPACT_ATOMS: atom_id res chain seq x y z
N MET A 1 12.44 -2.12 -10.27
CA MET A 1 11.74 -2.36 -8.99
C MET A 1 10.71 -3.49 -9.15
N THR A 2 11.13 -4.75 -9.34
CA THR A 2 10.21 -5.89 -9.54
C THR A 2 9.94 -6.63 -8.23
N GLY A 3 9.54 -5.90 -7.18
CA GLY A 3 9.08 -6.50 -5.93
C GLY A 3 7.72 -7.18 -6.11
N LYS A 4 7.44 -8.23 -5.33
CA LYS A 4 6.13 -8.92 -5.39
C LYS A 4 5.00 -7.91 -5.13
N ALA A 5 4.01 -7.88 -6.03
CA ALA A 5 2.89 -6.96 -5.93
C ALA A 5 1.93 -7.37 -4.81
N ILE A 6 1.49 -6.41 -4.00
CA ILE A 6 0.54 -6.60 -2.89
C ILE A 6 -0.57 -5.55 -3.01
N LEU A 7 -1.80 -5.98 -3.25
CA LEU A 7 -2.97 -5.09 -3.27
C LEU A 7 -3.33 -4.68 -1.82
N VAL A 8 -3.43 -3.38 -1.58
CA VAL A 8 -3.83 -2.81 -0.29
C VAL A 8 -5.11 -2.00 -0.48
N THR A 9 -6.25 -2.57 -0.09
CA THR A 9 -7.53 -1.85 -0.06
C THR A 9 -7.56 -0.87 1.12
N GLY A 10 -8.00 0.37 0.90
CA GLY A 10 -7.90 1.41 1.93
C GLY A 10 -6.47 1.96 2.09
N GLY A 11 -5.63 1.80 1.06
CA GLY A 11 -4.21 2.14 1.10
C GLY A 11 -3.90 3.63 1.27
N ALA A 12 -4.87 4.51 1.05
CA ALA A 12 -4.71 5.95 1.28
C ALA A 12 -5.09 6.37 2.72
N GLY A 13 -5.75 5.49 3.48
CA GLY A 13 -6.10 5.75 4.87
C GLY A 13 -4.91 5.79 5.82
N PHE A 14 -5.15 6.15 7.09
CA PHE A 14 -4.10 6.24 8.12
C PHE A 14 -3.29 4.94 8.21
N ILE A 15 -3.94 3.81 8.53
CA ILE A 15 -3.25 2.52 8.65
C ILE A 15 -2.70 2.07 7.29
N GLY A 16 -3.51 2.14 6.23
CA GLY A 16 -3.13 1.65 4.90
C GLY A 16 -1.89 2.32 4.32
N SER A 17 -1.74 3.63 4.52
CA SER A 17 -0.58 4.38 4.03
C SER A 17 0.70 4.02 4.76
N HIS A 18 0.64 3.79 6.08
CA HIS A 18 1.76 3.27 6.86
C HIS A 18 2.12 1.84 6.46
N THR A 19 1.12 0.98 6.22
CA THR A 19 1.33 -0.37 5.70
C THR A 19 2.01 -0.35 4.32
N CYS A 20 1.58 0.52 3.39
CA CYS A 20 2.22 0.66 2.08
C CYS A 20 3.69 1.05 2.20
N LYS A 21 4.03 1.99 3.11
CA LYS A 21 5.42 2.39 3.36
C LYS A 21 6.26 1.23 3.90
N LEU A 22 5.73 0.44 4.83
CA LEU A 22 6.43 -0.73 5.38
C LEU A 22 6.63 -1.82 4.32
N LEU A 23 5.62 -2.08 3.48
CA LEU A 23 5.72 -3.04 2.37
C LEU A 23 6.80 -2.62 1.36
N ALA A 24 6.83 -1.34 0.98
CA ALA A 24 7.85 -0.80 0.10
C ALA A 24 9.26 -0.91 0.72
N ALA A 25 9.40 -0.58 2.00
CA ALA A 25 10.67 -0.72 2.73
C ALA A 25 11.14 -2.19 2.82
N ALA A 26 10.21 -3.14 2.86
CA ALA A 26 10.49 -4.57 2.83
C ALA A 26 10.72 -5.13 1.40
N GLY A 27 10.74 -4.29 0.37
CA GLY A 27 11.03 -4.69 -1.01
C GLY A 27 9.83 -5.21 -1.81
N TYR A 28 8.60 -5.07 -1.29
CA TYR A 28 7.37 -5.36 -2.03
C TYR A 28 6.94 -4.17 -2.88
N LEU A 29 6.09 -4.42 -3.87
CA LEU A 29 5.39 -3.38 -4.63
C LEU A 29 3.95 -3.26 -4.08
N PRO A 30 3.67 -2.37 -3.12
CA PRO A 30 2.31 -2.10 -2.69
C PRO A 30 1.52 -1.43 -3.81
N VAL A 31 0.30 -1.90 -4.04
CA VAL A 31 -0.68 -1.31 -4.96
C VAL A 31 -1.86 -0.84 -4.11
N ALA A 32 -1.95 0.47 -3.86
CA ALA A 32 -3.04 1.03 -3.07
C ALA A 32 -4.31 1.13 -3.93
N PHE A 33 -5.43 0.62 -3.41
CA PHE A 33 -6.75 0.80 -3.98
C PHE A 33 -7.66 1.46 -2.95
N ASP A 34 -8.12 2.66 -3.24
CA ASP A 34 -8.89 3.48 -2.31
C ASP A 34 -9.88 4.36 -3.08
N ASN A 35 -11.05 4.59 -2.49
CA ASN A 35 -12.09 5.44 -3.08
C ASN A 35 -12.08 6.87 -2.50
N LEU A 36 -11.22 7.15 -1.51
CA LEU A 36 -11.04 8.47 -0.91
C LEU A 36 -12.32 9.08 -0.32
N SER A 37 -13.26 8.23 0.11
CA SER A 37 -14.58 8.67 0.62
C SER A 37 -14.57 9.20 2.06
N ARG A 38 -13.40 9.36 2.68
CA ARG A 38 -13.21 9.80 4.06
C ARG A 38 -12.09 10.83 4.18
#